data_AF-A0A538IIX8-F1
#
_entry.id   AF-A0A538IIX8-F1
#
_cell.length_a   1.000
_cell.length_b   1.000
_cell.length_c   1.000
_cell.angle_alpha   90.00
_cell.angle_beta   90.00
_cell.angle_gamma   90.00
#
_symmetry.space_group_name_H-M   'P 1'
#
loop_
_entity.id
_entity.type
_entity.pdbx_description
1 polymer ?
#
loop_
_entity_poly.entity_id
_entity_poly.type
_entity_poly.pdbx_seq_one_letter_code
_entity_poly.pdbx_strand_id
1 'polypeptide(L)'
;EGEKVRTLDGVERTLSAEDLVIADGERAVGLAGIMGGEETEVSASTTNVLLEAANFEPIGILRSSERHALRTEGSNRWEKGVDPYVAGQAATYASQLIVELANGRWTGAEDVQAAMPKPAVIRLRPERASELIGLEVAAQEQAEILGRLGFEQLKSGFRVPTWRARDVTREVDLIEEVARFKLPEIPFTLPRRDAMFGRLTRPQRLRRVVEDVLVGAGYAEVYTSTFVADGDLRLPEPLSAEAAAVRTVLYASLLDPARRNADAGEDDVALFEVARVYRDVGEPLPEEHWHVAGIADGGFAEAKWAVEQIYSALGVEPSYERTSEPYLHPGKSARTTEGWLGELHPALLDGTWGAFELDLDALGEAAPQVVAFEEVSPYPEVRRDFAFVVDEDVSAAELLAAIREAAGQLLRELEVFDEYRDPETIGEGKRSLAFRLAFGSLERTLTDEDVAPVSASIVDAVSARFGATLRA
;
A
#
# COMPACT_ATOMS: atom_id res chain seq x y z
N GLU A 1 -30.66 22.67 12.79
CA GLU A 1 -29.61 23.09 11.83
C GLU A 1 -29.35 24.58 12.00
N GLY A 2 -28.11 24.96 12.30
CA GLY A 2 -27.68 26.36 12.42
C GLY A 2 -28.01 27.04 13.76
N GLU A 3 -28.68 26.37 14.69
CA GLU A 3 -28.88 26.89 16.06
C GLU A 3 -27.53 27.01 16.77
N LYS A 4 -27.37 28.02 17.64
CA LYS A 4 -26.11 28.28 18.33
C LYS A 4 -26.27 28.05 19.83
N VAL A 5 -25.28 27.39 20.42
CA VAL A 5 -25.19 27.22 21.87
C VAL A 5 -23.77 27.54 22.33
N ARG A 6 -23.66 28.27 23.44
CA ARG A 6 -22.37 28.57 24.08
C ARG A 6 -22.16 27.57 25.22
N THR A 7 -21.14 26.73 25.09
CA THR A 7 -20.84 25.66 26.06
C THR A 7 -19.99 26.16 27.23
N LEU A 8 -19.90 25.37 28.31
CA LEU A 8 -19.16 25.71 29.55
C LEU A 8 -17.68 26.08 29.36
N ASP A 9 -17.07 25.70 28.23
CA ASP A 9 -15.71 26.10 27.84
C ASP A 9 -15.63 27.51 27.22
N GLY A 10 -16.76 28.23 27.16
CA GLY A 10 -16.86 29.57 26.58
C GLY A 10 -16.91 29.59 25.05
N VAL A 11 -16.99 28.42 24.40
CA VAL A 11 -17.00 28.30 22.94
C VAL A 11 -18.44 28.33 22.41
N GLU A 12 -18.69 29.16 21.40
CA GLU A 12 -19.97 29.16 20.66
C GLU A 12 -19.94 28.09 19.57
N ARG A 13 -20.93 27.20 19.58
CA ARG A 13 -21.01 26.03 18.71
C ARG A 13 -22.26 26.13 17.83
N THR A 14 -22.09 25.84 16.55
CA THR A 14 -23.20 25.79 15.58
C THR A 14 -23.69 24.36 15.45
N LEU A 15 -24.95 24.14 15.82
CA LEU A 15 -25.58 22.83 15.91
C LEU A 15 -26.09 22.33 14.56
N SER A 16 -25.96 21.04 14.33
CA SER A 16 -26.63 20.33 13.23
C SER A 16 -27.97 19.75 13.68
N ALA A 17 -28.86 19.44 12.74
CA ALA A 17 -30.14 18.78 13.01
C ALA A 17 -30.00 17.38 13.65
N GLU A 18 -28.82 16.78 13.60
CA GLU A 18 -28.52 15.49 14.23
C GLU A 18 -28.00 15.62 15.67
N ASP A 19 -27.67 16.83 16.14
CA ASP A 19 -27.14 17.03 17.49
C ASP A 19 -28.30 17.03 18.49
N LEU A 20 -28.26 16.10 19.46
CA LEU A 20 -29.24 16.08 20.54
C LEU A 20 -28.91 17.17 21.56
N VAL A 21 -29.89 18.02 21.84
CA VAL A 21 -29.76 19.12 22.81
C VAL A 21 -30.70 18.95 23.98
N ILE A 22 -30.30 19.52 25.12
CA ILE A 22 -31.21 19.87 26.19
C ILE A 22 -31.64 21.30 25.94
N ALA A 23 -32.94 21.57 25.97
CA ALA A 23 -33.52 22.87 25.66
C ALA A 23 -34.54 23.29 26.71
N ASP A 24 -34.67 24.59 26.93
CA ASP A 24 -35.80 25.18 27.64
C ASP A 24 -36.97 25.47 26.67
N GLY A 25 -37.95 26.26 27.09
CA GLY A 25 -39.10 26.60 26.26
C GLY A 25 -38.79 27.50 25.05
N GLU A 26 -37.57 28.04 24.95
CA GLU A 26 -37.18 29.04 23.96
C GLU A 26 -35.95 28.64 23.13
N ARG A 27 -34.98 27.91 23.73
CA ARG A 27 -33.66 27.65 23.10
C ARG A 27 -32.92 26.45 23.69
N ALA A 28 -31.91 25.95 22.97
CA ALA A 28 -30.94 24.99 23.49
C ALA A 28 -30.11 25.58 24.64
N VAL A 29 -29.96 24.79 25.70
CA VAL A 29 -29.17 25.11 26.90
C VAL A 29 -27.95 24.23 27.08
N GLY A 30 -27.73 23.23 26.21
CA GLY A 30 -26.54 22.38 26.23
C GLY A 30 -26.59 21.24 25.24
N LEU A 31 -25.43 20.62 24.99
CA LEU A 31 -25.31 19.39 24.20
C LEU A 31 -25.58 18.19 25.11
N ALA A 32 -26.68 17.48 24.84
CA ALA A 32 -27.16 16.39 25.67
C ALA A 32 -26.07 15.32 25.83
N GLY A 33 -25.79 14.93 27.08
CA GLY A 33 -24.78 13.92 27.38
C GLY A 33 -23.32 14.29 27.01
N ILE A 34 -23.05 15.51 26.58
CA ILE A 34 -21.70 15.92 26.16
C ILE A 34 -21.21 17.07 27.03
N MET A 35 -21.88 18.22 26.97
CA MET A 35 -21.46 19.41 27.70
C MET A 35 -22.64 20.36 27.90
N GLY A 36 -22.79 20.86 29.14
CA GLY A 36 -23.77 21.90 29.46
C GLY A 36 -23.46 23.23 28.76
N GLY A 37 -24.46 24.10 28.71
CA GLY A 37 -24.30 25.48 28.29
C GLY A 37 -23.81 26.38 29.41
N GLU A 38 -23.07 27.43 29.04
CA GLU A 38 -22.52 28.44 29.95
C GLU A 38 -23.65 29.15 30.73
N GLU A 39 -24.77 29.45 30.07
CA GLU A 39 -25.87 30.21 30.69
C GLU A 39 -26.61 29.45 31.79
N THR A 40 -26.54 28.11 31.78
CA THR A 40 -27.18 27.24 32.80
C THR A 40 -26.18 26.67 33.80
N GLU A 41 -24.95 27.20 33.84
CA GLU A 41 -23.92 26.77 34.76
C GLU A 41 -24.32 27.05 36.24
N VAL A 42 -23.97 26.12 37.12
CA VAL A 42 -24.08 26.34 38.57
C VAL A 42 -22.98 27.31 39.01
N SER A 43 -23.39 28.47 39.53
CA SER A 43 -22.50 29.53 40.00
C SER A 43 -22.52 29.66 41.54
N ALA A 44 -21.66 30.52 42.09
CA ALA A 44 -21.66 30.86 43.51
C ALA A 44 -22.99 31.51 43.99
N SER A 45 -23.79 32.06 43.07
CA SER A 45 -25.11 32.63 43.37
C SER A 45 -26.27 31.65 43.21
N THR A 46 -26.03 30.43 42.70
CA THR A 46 -27.09 29.47 42.42
C THR A 46 -27.65 28.88 43.72
N THR A 47 -28.96 29.04 43.95
CA THR A 47 -29.65 28.51 45.13
C THR A 47 -30.65 27.39 44.82
N ASN A 48 -31.06 27.27 43.56
CA ASN A 48 -32.00 26.26 43.08
C ASN A 48 -31.36 25.52 41.91
N VAL A 49 -31.41 24.19 41.94
CA VAL A 49 -30.82 23.34 40.90
C VAL A 49 -31.86 22.36 40.37
N LEU A 50 -31.81 22.12 39.06
CA LEU A 50 -32.50 21.01 38.41
C LEU A 50 -31.44 19.97 38.08
N LEU A 51 -31.57 18.77 38.63
CA LEU A 51 -30.63 17.69 38.37
C LEU A 51 -31.10 16.88 37.15
N GLU A 52 -30.24 16.80 36.13
CA GLU A 52 -30.44 15.92 34.99
C GLU A 52 -29.80 14.55 35.23
N ALA A 53 -30.59 13.49 35.04
CA ALA A 53 -30.11 12.11 34.99
C ALA A 53 -30.81 11.40 33.83
N ALA A 54 -30.09 11.23 32.73
CA ALA A 54 -30.67 10.81 31.47
C ALA A 54 -29.91 9.63 30.83
N ASN A 55 -30.59 8.95 29.92
CA ASN A 55 -30.02 7.95 29.03
C ASN A 55 -30.20 8.41 27.58
N PHE A 56 -29.10 8.50 26.85
CA PHE A 56 -29.08 9.01 25.47
C PHE A 56 -28.78 7.91 24.46
N GLU A 57 -29.25 8.09 23.23
CA GLU A 57 -28.90 7.21 22.11
C GLU A 57 -27.39 7.36 21.80
N PRO A 58 -26.58 6.29 21.91
CA PRO A 58 -25.13 6.46 21.92
C PRO A 58 -24.47 6.86 20.60
N ILE A 59 -25.02 6.45 19.45
CA ILE A 59 -24.44 6.80 18.16
C ILE A 59 -24.58 8.30 17.90
N GLY A 60 -25.71 8.89 18.27
CA GLY A 60 -25.93 10.33 18.23
C GLY A 60 -24.93 11.09 19.10
N ILE A 61 -24.64 10.59 20.30
CA ILE A 61 -23.62 11.16 21.20
C ILE A 61 -22.23 11.11 20.56
N LEU A 62 -21.83 9.96 20.01
CA LEU A 62 -20.53 9.80 19.33
C LEU A 62 -20.38 10.81 18.19
N ARG A 63 -21.37 10.86 17.28
CA ARG A 63 -21.35 11.77 16.13
C ARG A 63 -21.29 13.23 16.54
N SER A 64 -22.08 13.62 17.53
CA SER A 64 -22.09 15.00 18.05
C SER A 64 -20.76 15.33 18.74
N SER A 65 -20.20 14.40 19.51
CA SER A 65 -18.90 14.55 20.19
C SER A 65 -17.76 14.74 19.18
N GLU A 66 -17.73 13.97 18.09
CA GLU A 66 -16.74 14.09 17.02
C GLU A 66 -16.92 15.38 16.22
N ARG A 67 -18.15 15.70 15.80
CA ARG A 67 -18.49 16.93 15.05
C ARG A 67 -18.04 18.18 15.79
N HIS A 68 -18.21 18.20 17.11
CA HIS A 68 -17.85 19.34 17.97
C HIS A 68 -16.45 19.23 18.59
N ALA A 69 -15.70 18.16 18.28
CA ALA A 69 -14.40 17.86 18.87
C ALA A 69 -14.40 17.92 20.43
N LEU A 70 -15.46 17.40 21.06
CA LEU A 70 -15.67 17.45 22.50
C LEU A 70 -15.62 16.07 23.14
N ARG A 71 -14.52 15.75 23.82
CA ARG A 71 -14.36 14.52 24.60
C ARG A 71 -14.50 14.80 26.09
N THR A 72 -15.64 14.43 26.66
CA THR A 72 -15.96 14.60 28.09
C THR A 72 -16.19 13.25 28.76
N GLU A 73 -16.19 13.24 30.09
CA GLU A 73 -16.58 12.07 30.88
C GLU A 73 -18.01 11.60 30.52
N GLY A 74 -18.88 12.55 30.19
CA GLY A 74 -20.21 12.29 29.67
C GLY A 74 -20.16 11.59 28.33
N SER A 75 -19.59 12.24 27.31
CA SER A 75 -19.63 11.72 25.93
C SER A 75 -19.02 10.32 25.84
N ASN A 76 -17.90 10.09 26.53
CA ASN A 76 -17.22 8.79 26.61
C ASN A 76 -18.09 7.67 27.23
N ARG A 77 -18.93 7.98 28.22
CA ARG A 77 -19.83 6.98 28.84
C ARG A 77 -21.06 6.75 28.00
N TRP A 78 -21.74 7.81 27.59
CA TRP A 78 -22.99 7.67 26.84
C TRP A 78 -22.75 7.11 25.43
N GLU A 79 -21.64 7.39 24.74
CA GLU A 79 -21.34 6.79 23.43
C GLU A 79 -21.12 5.26 23.47
N LYS A 80 -20.67 4.74 24.62
CA LYS A 80 -20.54 3.30 24.87
C LYS A 80 -21.85 2.67 25.34
N GLY A 81 -22.76 3.52 25.81
CA GLY A 81 -24.05 3.16 26.35
C GLY A 81 -24.00 2.99 27.87
N VAL A 82 -24.88 3.74 28.54
CA VAL A 82 -25.14 3.61 29.97
C VAL A 82 -26.37 2.73 30.16
N ASP A 83 -26.45 1.99 31.27
CA ASP A 83 -27.64 1.19 31.59
C ASP A 83 -28.88 2.10 31.69
N PRO A 84 -29.92 1.93 30.83
CA PRO A 84 -31.09 2.78 30.86
C PRO A 84 -31.87 2.67 32.18
N TYR A 85 -31.74 1.55 32.91
CA TYR A 85 -32.45 1.32 34.16
C TYR A 85 -31.85 2.04 35.38
N VAL A 86 -30.67 2.65 35.24
CA VAL A 86 -29.95 3.27 36.37
C VAL A 86 -30.27 4.75 36.56
N ALA A 87 -30.84 5.43 35.56
CA ALA A 87 -31.03 6.89 35.57
C ALA A 87 -31.80 7.39 36.81
N GLY A 88 -32.98 6.81 37.09
CA GLY A 88 -33.78 7.21 38.25
C GLY A 88 -33.12 6.90 39.60
N GLN A 89 -32.37 5.80 39.69
CA GLN A 89 -31.62 5.44 40.91
C GLN A 89 -30.47 6.43 41.14
N ALA A 90 -29.73 6.77 40.08
CA ALA A 90 -28.64 7.75 40.12
C ALA A 90 -29.16 9.15 40.48
N ALA A 91 -30.29 9.58 39.90
CA ALA A 91 -30.94 10.85 40.22
C ALA A 91 -31.32 10.95 41.71
N THR A 92 -31.93 9.88 42.24
CA THR A 92 -32.35 9.80 43.64
C THR A 92 -31.14 9.88 44.57
N TYR A 93 -30.11 9.09 44.29
CA TYR A 93 -28.90 9.06 45.11
C TYR A 93 -28.15 10.40 45.10
N ALA A 94 -27.97 11.01 43.92
CA ALA A 94 -27.36 12.33 43.80
C ALA A 94 -28.19 13.42 44.51
N SER A 95 -29.52 13.36 44.43
CA SER A 95 -30.41 14.30 45.14
C SER A 95 -30.27 14.16 46.67
N GLN A 96 -30.17 12.93 47.18
CA GLN A 96 -29.93 12.67 48.61
C GLN A 96 -28.59 13.27 49.06
N LEU A 97 -27.53 13.07 48.29
CA LEU A 97 -26.22 13.65 48.57
C LEU A 97 -26.24 15.18 48.57
N ILE A 98 -26.95 15.81 47.62
CA ILE A 98 -27.09 17.28 47.59
C ILE A 98 -27.84 17.78 48.83
N VAL A 99 -28.91 17.11 49.25
CA VAL A 99 -29.65 17.46 50.48
C VAL A 99 -28.75 17.37 51.70
N GLU A 100 -27.99 16.28 51.83
CA GLU A 100 -27.09 16.03 52.96
C GLU A 100 -25.92 17.02 53.01
N LEU A 101 -25.27 17.27 51.87
CA LEU A 101 -24.02 18.03 51.82
C LEU A 101 -24.23 19.54 51.71
N ALA A 102 -25.32 19.98 51.09
CA ALA A 102 -25.60 21.39 50.84
C ALA A 102 -26.76 21.94 51.68
N ASN A 103 -27.30 21.17 52.64
CA ASN A 103 -28.51 21.50 53.41
C ASN A 103 -29.70 21.90 52.51
N GLY A 104 -29.77 21.28 51.32
CA GLY A 104 -30.82 21.54 50.35
C GLY A 104 -32.17 20.94 50.76
N ARG A 105 -33.23 21.31 50.04
CA ARG A 105 -34.54 20.68 50.16
C ARG A 105 -34.94 20.07 48.82
N TRP A 106 -35.18 18.77 48.80
CA TRP A 106 -35.74 18.10 47.62
C TRP A 106 -37.22 18.48 47.45
N THR A 107 -37.55 19.11 46.33
CA THR A 107 -38.90 19.66 46.05
C THR A 107 -39.77 18.72 45.22
N GLY A 108 -39.18 17.87 44.38
CA GLY A 108 -39.90 16.90 43.55
C GLY A 108 -38.97 16.23 42.53
N ALA A 109 -39.52 15.28 41.78
CA ALA A 109 -38.85 14.60 40.67
C ALA A 109 -39.86 14.28 39.58
N GLU A 110 -39.41 14.32 38.34
CA GLU A 110 -40.17 13.91 37.16
C GLU A 110 -39.38 12.85 36.41
N ASP A 111 -40.06 11.78 35.98
CA ASP A 111 -39.47 10.68 35.23
C ASP A 111 -40.20 10.52 33.90
N VAL A 112 -39.59 11.05 32.85
CA VAL A 112 -40.12 10.95 31.48
C VAL A 112 -39.38 9.83 30.77
N GLN A 113 -40.06 8.69 30.61
CA GLN A 113 -39.49 7.48 30.02
C GLN A 113 -40.26 7.02 28.79
N ALA A 114 -39.51 6.60 27.77
CA ALA A 114 -40.03 5.83 26.64
C ALA A 114 -40.12 4.34 27.02
N ALA A 115 -40.47 3.47 26.06
CA ALA A 115 -40.47 2.03 26.30
C ALA A 115 -39.07 1.53 26.64
N MET A 116 -38.90 0.97 27.85
CA MET A 116 -37.63 0.43 28.32
C MET A 116 -37.26 -0.87 27.60
N PRO A 117 -35.97 -1.09 27.25
CA PRO A 117 -35.54 -2.26 26.51
C PRO A 117 -35.67 -3.53 27.37
N LYS A 118 -36.44 -4.51 26.90
CA LYS A 118 -36.62 -5.77 27.62
C LYS A 118 -35.30 -6.55 27.65
N PRO A 119 -34.86 -7.05 28.82
CA PRO A 119 -33.69 -7.91 28.92
C PRO A 119 -33.79 -9.12 27.98
N ALA A 120 -32.79 -9.29 27.13
CA ALA A 120 -32.72 -10.43 26.21
C ALA A 120 -32.52 -11.74 26.98
N VAL A 121 -33.04 -12.83 26.43
CA VAL A 121 -32.75 -14.19 26.91
C VAL A 121 -32.02 -14.93 25.80
N ILE A 122 -30.75 -15.26 26.04
CA ILE A 122 -29.86 -15.85 25.04
C ILE A 122 -29.63 -17.32 25.40
N ARG A 123 -29.88 -18.20 24.43
CA ARG A 123 -29.58 -19.63 24.58
C ARG A 123 -28.07 -19.86 24.52
N LEU A 124 -27.55 -20.65 25.45
CA LEU A 124 -26.18 -21.18 25.44
C LEU A 124 -26.22 -22.69 25.28
N ARG A 125 -25.47 -23.22 24.30
CA ARG A 125 -25.21 -24.66 24.14
C ARG A 125 -23.84 -24.99 24.76
N PRO A 126 -23.78 -25.71 25.88
CA PRO A 126 -22.52 -25.95 26.58
C PRO A 126 -21.44 -26.63 25.74
N GLU A 127 -21.85 -27.56 24.88
CA GLU A 127 -20.95 -28.30 24.00
C GLU A 127 -20.33 -27.38 22.94
N ARG A 128 -21.13 -26.44 22.42
CA ARG A 128 -20.66 -25.43 21.46
C ARG A 128 -19.70 -24.44 22.12
N ALA A 129 -19.95 -24.07 23.38
CA ALA A 129 -19.04 -23.22 24.14
C ALA A 129 -17.66 -23.89 24.28
N SER A 130 -17.63 -25.14 24.75
CA SER A 130 -16.39 -25.90 24.87
C SER A 130 -15.66 -26.08 23.55
N GLU A 131 -16.40 -26.40 22.46
CA GLU A 131 -15.84 -26.53 21.12
C GLU A 131 -15.19 -25.22 20.63
N LEU A 132 -15.87 -24.08 20.81
CA LEU A 132 -15.38 -22.79 20.33
C LEU A 132 -14.21 -22.26 21.18
N ILE A 133 -14.23 -22.52 22.49
CA ILE A 133 -13.14 -22.18 23.41
C ILE A 133 -11.90 -23.05 23.13
N GLY A 134 -12.10 -24.28 22.65
CA GLY A 134 -11.02 -25.26 22.50
C GLY A 134 -10.59 -25.89 23.83
N LEU A 135 -11.44 -25.80 24.85
CA LEU A 135 -11.25 -26.36 26.19
C LEU A 135 -12.59 -26.92 26.67
N GLU A 136 -12.58 -28.13 27.22
CA GLU A 136 -13.78 -28.70 27.85
C GLU A 136 -14.10 -27.93 29.15
N VAL A 137 -15.23 -27.21 29.15
CA VAL A 137 -15.75 -26.53 30.33
C VAL A 137 -17.10 -27.16 30.68
N ALA A 138 -17.25 -27.70 31.89
CA ALA A 138 -18.49 -28.36 32.30
C ALA A 138 -19.68 -27.37 32.29
N ALA A 139 -20.85 -27.81 31.83
CA ALA A 139 -22.04 -26.95 31.71
C ALA A 139 -22.41 -26.23 33.02
N GLN A 140 -22.20 -26.89 34.16
CA GLN A 140 -22.40 -26.33 35.49
C GLN A 140 -21.43 -25.17 35.77
N GLU A 141 -20.15 -25.34 35.42
CA GLU A 141 -19.12 -24.31 35.59
C GLU A 141 -19.39 -23.11 34.67
N GLN A 142 -19.82 -23.35 33.42
CA GLN A 142 -20.25 -22.28 32.51
C GLN A 142 -21.39 -21.45 33.12
N ALA A 143 -22.40 -22.11 33.69
CA ALA A 143 -23.53 -21.46 34.35
C ALA A 143 -23.10 -20.68 35.62
N GLU A 144 -22.16 -21.21 36.40
CA GLU A 144 -21.62 -20.53 37.58
C GLU A 144 -20.83 -19.26 37.24
N ILE A 145 -20.00 -19.30 36.19
CA ILE A 145 -19.28 -18.13 35.70
C ILE A 145 -20.27 -17.04 35.29
N LEU A 146 -21.25 -17.39 34.45
CA LEU A 146 -22.29 -16.44 34.00
C LEU A 146 -23.13 -15.94 35.18
N GLY A 147 -23.47 -16.80 36.14
CA GLY A 147 -24.19 -16.39 37.35
C GLY A 147 -23.44 -15.33 38.17
N ARG A 148 -22.11 -15.49 38.34
CA ARG A 148 -21.26 -14.50 39.03
C ARG A 148 -21.19 -13.14 38.31
N LEU A 149 -21.38 -13.14 37.00
CA LEU A 149 -21.42 -11.93 36.17
C LEU A 149 -22.82 -11.28 36.12
N GLY A 150 -23.81 -11.87 36.78
CA GLY A 150 -25.18 -11.34 36.90
C GLY A 150 -26.17 -11.87 35.87
N PHE A 151 -25.81 -12.90 35.09
CA PHE A 151 -26.74 -13.54 34.16
C PHE A 151 -27.67 -14.50 34.92
N GLU A 152 -28.98 -14.31 34.80
CA GLU A 152 -29.96 -15.20 35.43
C GLU A 152 -30.21 -16.43 34.54
N GLN A 153 -29.98 -17.63 35.06
CA GLN A 153 -30.26 -18.86 34.32
C GLN A 153 -31.78 -19.16 34.29
N LEU A 154 -32.32 -19.26 33.08
CA LEU A 154 -33.70 -19.62 32.78
C LEU A 154 -33.76 -20.95 32.02
N LYS A 155 -34.96 -21.54 31.91
CA LYS A 155 -35.16 -22.78 31.13
C LYS A 155 -34.77 -22.63 29.65
N SER A 156 -34.88 -21.44 29.09
CA SER A 156 -34.63 -21.14 27.68
C SER A 156 -33.24 -20.57 27.39
N GLY A 157 -32.41 -20.33 28.40
CA GLY A 157 -31.11 -19.67 28.26
C GLY A 157 -30.78 -18.78 29.45
N PHE A 158 -29.91 -17.79 29.23
CA PHE A 158 -29.49 -16.82 30.24
C PHE A 158 -30.15 -15.47 29.96
N ARG A 159 -30.79 -14.88 30.97
CA ARG A 159 -31.24 -13.49 30.90
C ARG A 159 -30.02 -12.60 31.03
N VAL A 160 -29.83 -11.72 30.06
CA VAL A 160 -28.75 -10.75 30.04
C VAL A 160 -29.04 -9.64 31.05
N PRO A 161 -28.10 -9.29 31.94
CA PRO A 161 -28.28 -8.16 32.84
C PRO A 161 -28.35 -6.85 32.06
N THR A 162 -29.09 -5.87 32.56
CA THR A 162 -29.42 -4.63 31.83
C THR A 162 -28.18 -3.82 31.41
N TRP A 163 -27.15 -3.80 32.25
CA TRP A 163 -25.87 -3.12 31.97
C TRP A 163 -25.00 -3.83 30.93
N ARG A 164 -25.36 -5.06 30.50
CA ARG A 164 -24.69 -5.83 29.43
C ARG A 164 -25.56 -6.00 28.18
N ALA A 165 -26.73 -5.37 28.13
CA ALA A 165 -27.70 -5.59 27.07
C ALA A 165 -27.23 -5.12 25.68
N ARG A 166 -26.18 -4.29 25.61
CA ARG A 166 -25.63 -3.76 24.36
C ARG A 166 -24.54 -4.63 23.76
N ASP A 167 -23.69 -5.22 24.59
CA ASP A 167 -22.54 -6.02 24.15
C ASP A 167 -22.85 -7.52 24.14
N VAL A 168 -23.82 -7.99 24.94
CA VAL A 168 -24.24 -9.39 24.94
C VAL A 168 -25.60 -9.55 24.24
N THR A 169 -25.55 -9.93 22.98
CA THR A 169 -26.71 -10.02 22.08
C THR A 169 -26.88 -11.39 21.43
N ARG A 170 -25.83 -12.21 21.44
CA ARG A 170 -25.75 -13.53 20.79
C ARG A 170 -25.12 -14.56 21.72
N GLU A 171 -25.28 -15.83 21.36
CA GLU A 171 -24.67 -16.95 22.09
C GLU A 171 -23.15 -16.82 22.21
N VAL A 172 -22.46 -16.35 21.16
CA VAL A 172 -21.00 -16.21 21.17
C VAL A 172 -20.51 -15.18 22.20
N ASP A 173 -21.33 -14.18 22.51
CA ASP A 173 -20.98 -13.18 23.51
C ASP A 173 -21.05 -13.80 24.93
N LEU A 174 -21.97 -14.74 25.18
CA LEU A 174 -21.95 -15.57 26.41
C LEU A 174 -20.74 -16.51 26.46
N ILE A 175 -20.35 -17.09 25.32
CA ILE A 175 -19.18 -17.97 25.22
C ILE A 175 -17.91 -17.17 25.53
N GLU A 176 -17.79 -15.93 25.05
CA GLU A 176 -16.69 -15.02 25.38
C GLU A 176 -16.59 -14.78 26.88
N GLU A 177 -17.72 -14.52 27.55
CA GLU A 177 -17.74 -14.32 29.01
C GLU A 177 -17.26 -15.55 29.78
N VAL A 178 -17.57 -16.75 29.31
CA VAL A 178 -17.01 -18.00 29.86
C VAL A 178 -15.51 -18.11 29.55
N ALA A 179 -15.13 -17.87 28.29
CA ALA A 179 -13.75 -17.97 27.81
C ALA A 179 -12.81 -17.03 28.57
N ARG A 180 -13.26 -15.82 28.93
CA ARG A 180 -12.47 -14.82 29.66
C ARG A 180 -11.89 -15.35 30.97
N PHE A 181 -12.63 -16.22 31.67
CA PHE A 181 -12.18 -16.84 32.92
C PHE A 181 -11.35 -18.11 32.70
N LYS A 182 -11.37 -18.65 31.48
CA LYS A 182 -10.67 -19.88 31.09
C LYS A 182 -9.44 -19.63 30.24
N LEU A 183 -9.21 -18.39 29.79
CA LEU A 183 -8.14 -18.04 28.87
C LEU A 183 -6.75 -18.59 29.25
N PRO A 184 -6.31 -18.57 30.53
CA PRO A 184 -5.02 -19.14 30.91
C PRO A 184 -4.95 -20.68 30.84
N GLU A 185 -6.09 -21.36 30.84
CA GLU A 185 -6.21 -22.83 30.77
C GLU A 185 -6.31 -23.34 29.33
N ILE A 186 -6.58 -22.47 28.35
CA ILE A 186 -6.75 -22.86 26.94
C ILE A 186 -5.40 -23.32 26.36
N PRO A 187 -5.31 -24.56 25.84
CA PRO A 187 -4.07 -25.08 25.30
C PRO A 187 -3.70 -24.42 23.96
N PHE A 188 -2.42 -24.10 23.77
CA PHE A 188 -1.90 -23.75 22.46
C PHE A 188 -1.90 -24.98 21.55
N THR A 189 -2.79 -25.00 20.56
CA THR A 189 -2.87 -26.07 19.57
C THR A 189 -2.69 -25.51 18.17
N LEU A 190 -1.98 -26.25 17.32
CA LEU A 190 -1.91 -25.90 15.90
C LEU A 190 -3.27 -26.18 15.25
N PRO A 191 -3.81 -25.26 14.42
CA PRO A 191 -5.01 -25.52 13.66
C PRO A 191 -4.84 -26.79 12.83
N ARG A 192 -5.81 -27.71 12.91
CA ARG A 192 -5.84 -28.88 12.04
C ARG A 192 -5.95 -28.42 10.59
N ARG A 193 -5.06 -28.91 9.73
CA ARG A 193 -5.07 -28.63 8.28
C ARG A 193 -5.30 -29.94 7.54
N ASP A 194 -6.40 -30.04 6.79
CA ASP A 194 -6.72 -31.25 6.03
C ASP A 194 -6.03 -31.29 4.64
N ALA A 195 -5.56 -30.15 4.11
CA ALA A 195 -4.70 -30.07 2.92
C ALA A 195 -3.90 -28.74 2.87
N MET A 196 -2.75 -28.74 2.17
CA MET A 196 -2.01 -27.51 1.83
C MET A 196 -2.05 -27.27 0.31
N PHE A 197 -2.51 -26.09 -0.10
CA PHE A 197 -2.54 -25.66 -1.51
C PHE A 197 -2.01 -24.24 -1.73
N GLY A 198 -1.31 -23.66 -0.74
CA GLY A 198 -0.64 -22.36 -0.91
C GLY A 198 0.61 -22.51 -1.78
N ARG A 199 0.60 -21.91 -2.97
CA ARG A 199 1.78 -21.72 -3.82
C ARG A 199 1.91 -20.23 -4.11
N LEU A 200 3.13 -19.77 -4.37
CA LEU A 200 3.34 -18.42 -4.87
C LEU A 200 2.65 -18.29 -6.24
N THR A 201 1.88 -17.23 -6.39
CA THR A 201 1.35 -16.83 -7.69
C THR A 201 2.51 -16.44 -8.61
N ARG A 202 2.28 -16.46 -9.92
CA ARG A 202 3.30 -16.09 -10.90
C ARG A 202 3.84 -14.67 -10.66
N PRO A 203 3.01 -13.63 -10.45
CA PRO A 203 3.51 -12.28 -10.12
C PRO A 203 4.41 -12.26 -8.87
N GLN A 204 4.03 -12.98 -7.81
CA GLN A 204 4.85 -13.07 -6.60
C GLN A 204 6.21 -13.73 -6.83
N ARG A 205 6.29 -14.71 -7.73
CA ARG A 205 7.56 -15.36 -8.09
C ARG A 205 8.45 -14.44 -8.91
N LEU A 206 7.88 -13.76 -9.92
CA LEU A 206 8.62 -12.85 -10.79
C LEU A 206 9.17 -11.67 -10.00
N ARG A 207 8.37 -11.08 -9.10
CA ARG A 207 8.82 -10.05 -8.18
C ARG A 207 10.05 -10.47 -7.37
N ARG A 208 10.02 -11.67 -6.78
CA ARG A 208 11.17 -12.20 -6.03
C ARG A 208 12.41 -12.41 -6.89
N VAL A 209 12.22 -12.83 -8.14
CA VAL A 209 13.34 -12.93 -9.10
C VAL A 209 13.96 -11.56 -9.35
N VAL A 210 13.15 -10.51 -9.54
CA VAL A 210 13.65 -9.14 -9.70
C VAL A 210 14.39 -8.65 -8.45
N GLU A 211 13.84 -8.90 -7.26
CA GLU A 211 14.50 -8.59 -5.98
C GLU A 211 15.86 -9.30 -5.87
N ASP A 212 15.90 -10.62 -6.13
CA ASP A 212 17.13 -11.42 -6.07
C ASP A 212 18.19 -10.95 -7.09
N VAL A 213 17.75 -10.54 -8.29
CA VAL A 213 18.64 -10.00 -9.34
C VAL A 213 19.26 -8.68 -8.92
N LEU A 214 18.47 -7.74 -8.40
CA LEU A 214 18.97 -6.43 -7.99
C LEU A 214 19.89 -6.53 -6.77
N VAL A 215 19.55 -7.39 -5.80
CA VAL A 215 20.45 -7.70 -4.68
C VAL A 215 21.74 -8.34 -5.17
N GLY A 216 21.66 -9.29 -6.11
CA GLY A 216 22.83 -9.92 -6.73
C GLY A 216 23.68 -8.95 -7.55
N ALA A 217 23.06 -7.88 -8.07
CA ALA A 217 23.68 -6.77 -8.76
C ALA A 217 24.30 -5.71 -7.83
N GLY A 218 24.18 -5.88 -6.50
CA GLY A 218 24.77 -4.98 -5.51
C GLY A 218 23.86 -3.85 -5.04
N TYR A 219 22.60 -3.81 -5.49
CA TYR A 219 21.63 -2.82 -5.01
C TYR A 219 21.08 -3.22 -3.64
N ALA A 220 20.88 -2.23 -2.75
CA ALA A 220 20.20 -2.40 -1.48
C ALA A 220 18.71 -2.05 -1.60
N GLU A 221 17.83 -2.93 -1.11
CA GLU A 221 16.40 -2.65 -1.07
C GLU A 221 16.11 -1.57 0.00
N VAL A 222 15.31 -0.56 -0.37
CA VAL A 222 14.80 0.46 0.53
C VAL A 222 13.27 0.47 0.54
N TYR A 223 12.70 0.95 1.64
CA TYR A 223 11.26 1.14 1.80
C TYR A 223 10.98 2.62 2.02
N THR A 224 10.35 3.26 1.05
CA THR A 224 10.06 4.70 1.11
C THR A 224 8.59 4.94 1.43
N SER A 225 8.26 6.20 1.75
CA SER A 225 6.88 6.59 1.99
C SER A 225 6.07 6.50 0.69
N THR A 226 4.91 5.84 0.74
CA THR A 226 3.89 5.94 -0.32
C THR A 226 3.36 7.36 -0.46
N PHE A 227 3.37 8.14 0.62
CA PHE A 227 2.87 9.50 0.65
C PHE A 227 3.95 10.51 0.26
N VAL A 228 3.57 11.43 -0.61
CA VAL A 228 4.42 12.47 -1.21
C VAL A 228 3.72 13.84 -1.13
N ALA A 229 4.49 14.90 -1.36
CA ALA A 229 3.97 16.27 -1.26
C ALA A 229 2.96 16.60 -2.38
N ASP A 230 3.30 16.17 -3.60
CA ASP A 230 2.53 16.44 -4.81
C ASP A 230 2.25 15.13 -5.55
N GLY A 231 1.02 15.00 -6.04
CA GLY A 231 0.51 13.86 -6.79
C GLY A 231 -0.96 14.08 -7.12
N ASP A 232 -1.44 13.32 -8.11
CA ASP A 232 -2.80 13.51 -8.64
C ASP A 232 -3.87 13.12 -7.60
N LEU A 233 -3.57 12.11 -6.78
CA LEU A 233 -4.45 11.58 -5.75
C LEU A 233 -4.10 12.15 -4.38
N ARG A 234 -4.80 13.22 -3.97
CA ARG A 234 -4.60 13.89 -2.68
C ARG A 234 -5.39 13.23 -1.55
N LEU A 235 -4.77 13.19 -0.37
CA LEU A 235 -5.44 12.73 0.86
C LEU A 235 -6.36 13.84 1.40
N PRO A 236 -7.60 13.51 1.84
CA PRO A 236 -8.50 14.50 2.44
C PRO A 236 -7.97 15.11 3.75
N GLU A 237 -7.34 14.29 4.59
CA GLU A 237 -6.77 14.67 5.89
C GLU A 237 -5.33 14.16 6.00
N PRO A 238 -4.37 14.84 5.36
CA PRO A 238 -2.97 14.40 5.37
C PRO A 238 -2.28 14.67 6.70
N LEU A 239 -1.27 13.85 7.02
CA LEU A 239 -0.44 14.02 8.22
C LEU A 239 0.41 15.31 8.16
N SER A 240 0.89 15.68 6.98
CA SER A 240 1.64 16.90 6.71
C SER A 240 1.51 17.32 5.24
N ALA A 241 2.02 18.51 4.89
CA ALA A 241 2.04 18.97 3.51
C ALA A 241 2.93 18.09 2.61
N GLU A 242 3.99 17.52 3.17
CA GLU A 242 4.93 16.62 2.50
C GLU A 242 4.36 15.20 2.30
N ALA A 243 3.22 14.89 2.94
CA ALA A 243 2.51 13.62 2.84
C ALA A 243 1.05 13.84 2.42
N ALA A 244 0.84 14.74 1.45
CA ALA A 244 -0.48 15.21 1.04
C ALA A 244 -1.11 14.43 -0.13
N ALA A 245 -0.34 13.60 -0.81
CA ALA A 245 -0.78 12.79 -1.94
C ALA A 245 -0.13 11.39 -1.91
N VAL A 246 -0.62 10.47 -2.74
CA VAL A 246 0.05 9.18 -3.00
C VAL A 246 0.90 9.26 -4.27
N ARG A 247 2.04 8.57 -4.27
CA ARG A 247 3.01 8.60 -5.38
C ARG A 247 2.45 7.99 -6.68
N THR A 248 2.71 8.66 -7.79
CA THR A 248 2.37 8.21 -9.17
C THR A 248 3.56 7.59 -9.90
N VAL A 249 4.78 7.82 -9.38
CA VAL A 249 6.07 7.31 -9.86
C VAL A 249 6.90 6.87 -8.66
N LEU A 250 7.80 5.90 -8.84
CA LEU A 250 8.58 5.32 -7.76
C LEU A 250 9.99 5.90 -7.65
N TYR A 251 10.65 6.24 -8.76
CA TYR A 251 12.03 6.76 -8.76
C TYR A 251 12.19 8.01 -7.90
N ALA A 252 11.16 8.88 -7.86
CA ALA A 252 11.17 10.11 -7.10
C ALA A 252 11.32 9.85 -5.60
N SER A 253 10.76 8.75 -5.10
CA SER A 253 10.89 8.35 -3.70
C SER A 253 12.31 7.91 -3.34
N LEU A 254 13.13 7.50 -4.32
CA LEU A 254 14.52 7.07 -4.12
C LEU A 254 15.52 8.24 -4.05
N LEU A 255 15.14 9.44 -4.50
CA LEU A 255 16.01 10.61 -4.53
C LEU A 255 16.50 11.01 -3.12
N ASP A 256 15.59 11.05 -2.15
CA ASP A 256 15.93 11.46 -0.78
C ASP A 256 16.80 10.44 -0.03
N PRO A 257 16.54 9.12 -0.09
CA PRO A 257 17.47 8.10 0.38
C PRO A 257 18.86 8.20 -0.28
N ALA A 258 18.94 8.36 -1.61
CA ALA A 258 20.21 8.49 -2.30
C ALA A 258 20.99 9.72 -1.84
N ARG A 259 20.33 10.90 -1.82
CA ARG A 259 20.92 12.15 -1.32
C ARG A 259 21.42 12.01 0.11
N ARG A 260 20.62 11.41 1.01
CA ARG A 260 21.00 11.25 2.41
C ARG A 260 22.26 10.39 2.58
N ASN A 261 22.42 9.34 1.79
CA ASN A 261 23.61 8.50 1.86
C ASN A 261 24.83 9.21 1.24
N ALA A 262 24.66 9.87 0.10
CA ALA A 262 25.72 10.67 -0.51
C ALA A 262 26.20 11.80 0.42
N ASP A 263 25.27 12.54 1.05
CA ASP A 263 25.57 13.59 2.03
C ASP A 263 26.25 13.05 3.30
N ALA A 264 26.05 11.77 3.62
CA ALA A 264 26.74 11.08 4.71
C ALA A 264 28.16 10.61 4.33
N GLY A 265 28.57 10.79 3.06
CA GLY A 265 29.88 10.42 2.55
C GLY A 265 30.00 8.97 2.12
N GLU A 266 28.88 8.30 1.83
CA GLU A 266 28.90 6.97 1.21
C GLU A 266 29.20 7.13 -0.28
N ASP A 267 30.30 6.53 -0.72
CA ASP A 267 30.64 6.35 -2.13
C ASP A 267 29.93 5.09 -2.66
N ASP A 268 29.59 5.02 -3.95
CA ASP A 268 28.98 3.83 -4.59
C ASP A 268 27.56 3.44 -4.10
N VAL A 269 26.69 4.43 -3.85
CA VAL A 269 25.30 4.18 -3.45
C VAL A 269 24.52 3.52 -4.60
N ALA A 270 23.93 2.34 -4.35
CA ALA A 270 22.99 1.68 -5.26
C ALA A 270 21.74 1.19 -4.48
N LEU A 271 20.58 1.76 -4.77
CA LEU A 271 19.33 1.53 -4.05
C LEU A 271 18.21 1.13 -5.00
N PHE A 272 17.32 0.23 -4.57
CA PHE A 272 16.11 -0.09 -5.33
C PHE A 272 14.89 -0.24 -4.41
N GLU A 273 13.70 -0.12 -4.99
CA GLU A 273 12.45 -0.43 -4.31
C GLU A 273 11.51 -1.15 -5.29
N VAL A 274 10.76 -2.13 -4.78
CA VAL A 274 9.63 -2.74 -5.48
C VAL A 274 8.35 -2.40 -4.74
N ALA A 275 7.54 -1.52 -5.34
CA ALA A 275 6.35 -1.04 -4.66
C ALA A 275 5.28 -0.51 -5.62
N ARG A 276 4.08 -0.26 -5.08
CA ARG A 276 2.97 0.24 -5.88
C ARG A 276 3.07 1.73 -6.14
N VAL A 277 2.64 2.11 -7.34
CA VAL A 277 2.26 3.48 -7.71
C VAL A 277 0.75 3.54 -7.95
N TYR A 278 0.19 4.74 -7.81
CA TYR A 278 -1.25 4.97 -7.82
C TYR A 278 -1.59 6.01 -8.87
N ARG A 279 -2.48 5.71 -9.82
CA ARG A 279 -2.91 6.63 -10.86
C ARG A 279 -4.39 6.94 -10.74
N ASP A 280 -4.74 8.22 -10.87
CA ASP A 280 -6.14 8.62 -10.97
C ASP A 280 -6.65 8.32 -12.39
N VAL A 281 -7.63 7.43 -12.47
CA VAL A 281 -8.29 7.05 -13.72
C VAL A 281 -9.74 7.55 -13.79
N GLY A 282 -10.15 8.42 -12.86
CA GLY A 282 -11.51 8.95 -12.77
C GLY A 282 -12.54 7.96 -12.21
N GLU A 283 -12.09 6.85 -11.62
CA GLU A 283 -12.92 5.82 -11.00
C GLU A 283 -12.90 5.93 -9.46
N PRO A 284 -13.83 5.28 -8.72
CA PRO A 284 -13.87 5.35 -7.26
C PRO A 284 -12.61 4.83 -6.55
N LEU A 285 -11.84 3.97 -7.21
CA LEU A 285 -10.56 3.47 -6.74
C LEU A 285 -9.49 3.80 -7.78
N PRO A 286 -8.27 4.14 -7.34
CA PRO A 286 -7.18 4.38 -8.26
C PRO A 286 -6.72 3.09 -8.93
N GLU A 287 -6.03 3.24 -10.04
CA GLU A 287 -5.29 2.15 -10.65
C GLU A 287 -3.98 1.94 -9.88
N GLU A 288 -3.70 0.69 -9.49
CA GLU A 288 -2.54 0.32 -8.68
C GLU A 288 -1.67 -0.69 -9.43
N HIS A 289 -0.43 -0.31 -9.75
CA HIS A 289 0.54 -1.16 -10.44
C HIS A 289 1.78 -1.36 -9.61
N TRP A 290 2.33 -2.57 -9.61
CA TRP A 290 3.67 -2.82 -9.08
C TRP A 290 4.71 -2.23 -10.01
N HIS A 291 5.59 -1.40 -9.47
CA HIS A 291 6.75 -0.90 -10.15
C HIS A 291 8.02 -1.39 -9.45
N VAL A 292 9.10 -1.51 -10.21
CA VAL A 292 10.45 -1.59 -9.68
C VAL A 292 11.22 -0.35 -10.15
N ALA A 293 11.86 0.34 -9.21
CA ALA A 293 12.75 1.45 -9.52
C ALA A 293 14.10 1.26 -8.85
N GLY A 294 15.14 1.78 -9.48
CA GLY A 294 16.49 1.80 -8.92
C GLY A 294 17.18 3.13 -9.19
N ILE A 295 18.10 3.47 -8.30
CA ILE A 295 19.01 4.62 -8.41
C ILE A 295 20.40 4.19 -7.96
N ALA A 296 21.42 4.49 -8.76
CA ALA A 296 22.80 4.12 -8.44
C ALA A 296 23.79 5.18 -8.91
N ASP A 297 24.92 5.29 -8.22
CA ASP A 297 26.09 5.98 -8.75
C ASP A 297 26.63 5.23 -9.99
N GLY A 298 27.30 5.93 -10.91
CA GLY A 298 27.83 5.34 -12.16
C GLY A 298 27.00 5.62 -13.42
N GLY A 299 25.92 6.39 -13.31
CA GLY A 299 25.21 6.97 -14.45
C GLY A 299 24.46 5.97 -15.33
N PHE A 300 24.30 6.33 -16.60
CA PHE A 300 23.51 5.56 -17.57
C PHE A 300 23.93 4.09 -17.69
N ALA A 301 25.23 3.81 -17.64
CA ALA A 301 25.74 2.45 -17.83
C ALA A 301 25.28 1.51 -16.71
N GLU A 302 25.28 2.00 -15.46
CA GLU A 302 24.85 1.23 -14.29
C GLU A 302 23.35 0.95 -14.34
N ALA A 303 22.54 1.97 -14.63
CA ALA A 303 21.10 1.80 -14.80
C ALA A 303 20.75 0.83 -15.94
N LYS A 304 21.44 0.96 -17.09
CA LYS A 304 21.23 0.08 -18.23
C LYS A 304 21.58 -1.36 -17.88
N TRP A 305 22.72 -1.58 -17.24
CA TRP A 305 23.16 -2.91 -16.87
C TRP A 305 22.18 -3.60 -15.93
N ALA A 306 21.72 -2.91 -14.88
CA ALA A 306 20.73 -3.44 -13.94
C ALA A 306 19.41 -3.82 -14.63
N VAL A 307 18.92 -2.95 -15.51
CA VAL A 307 17.72 -3.22 -16.31
C VAL A 307 17.91 -4.44 -17.23
N GLU A 308 19.06 -4.57 -17.90
CA GLU A 308 19.36 -5.75 -18.73
C GLU A 308 19.41 -7.05 -17.90
N GLN A 309 19.88 -7.01 -16.66
CA GLN A 309 19.83 -8.18 -15.78
C GLN A 309 18.39 -8.57 -15.43
N ILE A 310 17.51 -7.58 -15.20
CA ILE A 310 16.08 -7.82 -14.95
C ILE A 310 15.43 -8.47 -16.18
N TYR A 311 15.58 -7.88 -17.36
CA TYR A 311 15.03 -8.42 -18.61
C TYR A 311 15.54 -9.86 -18.87
N SER A 312 16.84 -10.08 -18.73
CA SER A 312 17.46 -11.40 -18.90
C SER A 312 16.91 -12.44 -17.92
N ALA A 313 16.79 -12.10 -16.63
CA ALA A 313 16.29 -13.02 -15.61
C ALA A 313 14.81 -13.36 -15.77
N LEU A 314 14.02 -12.43 -16.33
CA LEU A 314 12.62 -12.64 -16.65
C LEU A 314 12.41 -13.30 -18.03
N GLY A 315 13.45 -13.39 -18.86
CA GLY A 315 13.36 -13.93 -20.22
C GLY A 315 12.56 -13.03 -21.16
N VAL A 316 12.64 -11.71 -20.97
CA VAL A 316 11.98 -10.70 -21.80
C VAL A 316 13.06 -10.00 -22.62
N GLU A 317 12.86 -9.88 -23.94
CA GLU A 317 13.81 -9.16 -24.80
C GLU A 317 13.60 -7.64 -24.63
N PRO A 318 14.63 -6.87 -24.24
CA PRO A 318 14.48 -5.43 -24.06
C PRO A 318 14.42 -4.68 -25.39
N SER A 319 13.66 -3.58 -25.41
CA SER A 319 13.67 -2.58 -26.47
C SER A 319 14.13 -1.24 -25.89
N TYR A 320 14.87 -0.46 -26.67
CA TYR A 320 15.37 0.85 -26.24
C TYR A 320 15.13 1.90 -27.31
N GLU A 321 14.40 2.95 -26.94
CA GLU A 321 14.21 4.15 -27.77
C GLU A 321 14.75 5.37 -27.04
N ARG A 322 15.39 6.30 -27.77
CA ARG A 322 15.84 7.56 -27.16
C ARG A 322 14.63 8.31 -26.61
N THR A 323 14.75 8.81 -25.38
CA THR A 323 13.72 9.66 -24.75
C THR A 323 14.33 10.96 -24.23
N SER A 324 13.49 11.95 -23.94
CA SER A 324 13.88 13.29 -23.47
C SER A 324 13.06 13.73 -22.26
N GLU A 325 12.74 12.78 -21.37
CA GLU A 325 12.00 13.06 -20.14
C GLU A 325 12.68 14.17 -19.32
N PRO A 326 11.94 15.13 -18.74
CA PRO A 326 12.53 16.32 -18.12
C PRO A 326 13.45 16.02 -16.92
N TYR A 327 13.24 14.88 -16.26
CA TYR A 327 14.01 14.44 -15.10
C TYR A 327 15.26 13.63 -15.48
N LEU A 328 15.51 13.39 -16.77
CA LEU A 328 16.67 12.67 -17.28
C LEU A 328 17.60 13.57 -18.09
N HIS A 329 18.85 13.13 -18.23
CA HIS A 329 19.82 13.76 -19.11
C HIS A 329 19.44 13.52 -20.59
N PRO A 330 19.24 14.56 -21.43
CA PRO A 330 18.67 14.43 -22.79
C PRO A 330 19.42 13.52 -23.77
N GLY A 331 20.72 13.31 -23.54
CA GLY A 331 21.57 12.46 -24.37
C GLY A 331 21.83 11.06 -23.81
N LYS A 332 21.36 10.76 -22.59
CA LYS A 332 21.70 9.55 -21.83
C LYS A 332 20.44 8.97 -21.17
N SER A 333 19.44 8.70 -22.00
CA SER A 333 18.12 8.27 -21.56
C SER A 333 17.47 7.39 -22.62
N ALA A 334 16.83 6.32 -22.17
CA ALA A 334 16.12 5.39 -23.00
C ALA A 334 14.76 5.04 -22.39
N ARG A 335 13.74 4.94 -23.24
CA ARG A 335 12.45 4.33 -22.92
C ARG A 335 12.49 2.87 -23.35
N THR A 336 11.90 2.00 -22.52
CA THR A 336 11.57 0.61 -22.85
C THR A 336 10.06 0.45 -23.00
N THR A 337 9.57 -0.72 -23.42
CA THR A 337 8.13 -0.98 -23.48
C THR A 337 7.46 -0.84 -22.11
N GLU A 338 8.14 -1.30 -21.05
CA GLU A 338 7.60 -1.35 -19.68
C GLU A 338 8.03 -0.16 -18.81
N GLY A 339 8.84 0.77 -19.30
CA GLY A 339 9.29 1.90 -18.49
C GLY A 339 10.43 2.70 -19.11
N TRP A 340 11.42 3.06 -18.30
CA TRP A 340 12.56 3.87 -18.73
C TRP A 340 13.80 3.62 -17.88
N LEU A 341 14.95 3.99 -18.44
CA LEU A 341 16.23 4.08 -17.73
C LEU A 341 17.04 5.27 -18.26
N GLY A 342 17.90 5.84 -17.42
CA GLY A 342 18.68 7.00 -17.81
C GLY A 342 19.66 7.48 -16.76
N GLU A 343 20.48 8.45 -17.14
CA GLU A 343 21.17 9.30 -16.18
C GLU A 343 20.21 10.40 -15.72
N LEU A 344 20.12 10.65 -14.41
CA LEU A 344 19.26 11.69 -13.86
C LEU A 344 19.77 13.08 -14.26
N HIS A 345 18.84 14.04 -14.40
CA HIS A 345 19.22 15.43 -14.60
C HIS A 345 19.98 15.94 -13.36
N PRO A 346 21.13 16.65 -13.51
CA PRO A 346 21.93 17.15 -12.39
C PRO A 346 21.22 18.12 -11.44
N ALA A 347 20.00 18.55 -11.78
CA ALA A 347 19.19 19.42 -10.94
C ALA A 347 18.44 18.66 -9.85
N LEU A 348 18.31 17.33 -9.98
CA LEU A 348 17.62 16.47 -9.01
C LEU A 348 18.59 15.96 -7.95
N LEU A 349 19.80 15.59 -8.38
CA LEU A 349 20.84 15.05 -7.51
C LEU A 349 22.22 15.39 -8.12
N ASP A 350 23.10 15.95 -7.29
CA ASP A 350 24.46 16.26 -7.69
C ASP A 350 25.27 14.97 -7.91
N GLY A 351 26.00 14.88 -9.02
CA GLY A 351 26.78 13.69 -9.38
C GLY A 351 26.28 13.02 -10.66
N THR A 352 26.75 11.79 -10.92
CA THR A 352 26.44 11.04 -12.13
C THR A 352 25.58 9.83 -11.76
N TRP A 353 24.28 10.05 -11.59
CA TRP A 353 23.36 9.03 -11.08
C TRP A 353 22.60 8.35 -12.20
N GLY A 354 22.68 7.03 -12.26
CA GLY A 354 21.80 6.19 -13.06
C GLY A 354 20.48 5.96 -12.33
N ALA A 355 19.37 5.97 -13.06
CA ALA A 355 18.07 5.59 -12.53
C ALA A 355 17.25 4.82 -13.56
N PHE A 356 16.33 3.99 -13.07
CA PHE A 356 15.33 3.33 -13.89
C PHE A 356 14.02 3.18 -13.13
N GLU A 357 12.93 3.04 -13.88
CA GLU A 357 11.65 2.62 -13.36
C GLU A 357 10.93 1.79 -14.40
N LEU A 358 10.47 0.60 -14.01
CA LEU A 358 9.77 -0.36 -14.86
C LEU A 358 8.46 -0.78 -14.19
N ASP A 359 7.40 -0.87 -14.98
CA ASP A 359 6.13 -1.48 -14.62
C ASP A 359 6.32 -3.01 -14.52
N LEU A 360 6.30 -3.51 -13.30
CA LEU A 360 6.56 -4.92 -12.99
C LEU A 360 5.36 -5.81 -13.35
N ASP A 361 4.15 -5.26 -13.36
CA ASP A 361 2.96 -5.98 -13.81
C ASP A 361 3.02 -6.18 -15.33
N ALA A 362 3.38 -5.14 -16.09
CA ALA A 362 3.62 -5.23 -17.53
C ALA A 362 4.79 -6.18 -17.89
N LEU A 363 5.92 -6.09 -17.18
CA LEU A 363 7.02 -7.07 -17.31
C LEU A 363 6.54 -8.49 -17.03
N GLY A 364 5.68 -8.64 -16.03
CA GLY A 364 5.04 -9.90 -15.69
C GLY A 364 4.25 -10.47 -16.86
N GLU A 365 3.45 -9.65 -17.54
CA GLU A 365 2.68 -10.06 -18.72
C GLU A 365 3.57 -10.44 -19.91
N ALA A 366 4.67 -9.70 -20.12
CA ALA A 366 5.62 -9.95 -21.20
C ALA A 366 6.46 -11.23 -20.98
N ALA A 367 6.76 -11.59 -19.73
CA ALA A 367 7.58 -12.75 -19.42
C ALA A 367 6.96 -14.07 -19.92
N PRO A 368 7.75 -15.01 -20.45
CA PRO A 368 7.24 -16.31 -20.90
C PRO A 368 6.54 -17.07 -19.77
N GLN A 369 5.46 -17.78 -20.10
CA GLN A 369 4.76 -18.63 -19.11
C GLN A 369 5.53 -19.91 -18.79
N VAL A 370 6.27 -20.41 -19.77
CA VAL A 370 7.05 -21.65 -19.69
C VAL A 370 8.38 -21.40 -20.38
N VAL A 371 9.47 -21.75 -19.71
CA VAL A 371 10.79 -21.79 -20.35
C VAL A 371 10.82 -23.01 -21.25
N ALA A 372 10.81 -22.78 -22.56
CA ALA A 372 10.93 -23.85 -23.55
C ALA A 372 12.37 -24.32 -23.65
N PHE A 373 12.57 -25.62 -23.81
CA PHE A 373 13.87 -26.18 -24.12
C PHE A 373 14.25 -25.82 -25.56
N GLU A 374 15.45 -25.27 -25.74
CA GLU A 374 16.08 -25.10 -27.05
C GLU A 374 17.25 -26.08 -27.18
N GLU A 375 17.35 -26.76 -28.32
CA GLU A 375 18.40 -27.74 -28.58
C GLU A 375 19.75 -27.05 -28.78
N VAL A 376 20.76 -27.48 -28.02
CA VAL A 376 22.13 -27.00 -28.16
C VAL A 376 22.80 -27.73 -29.32
N SER A 377 23.34 -26.99 -30.29
CA SER A 377 24.01 -27.61 -31.44
C SER A 377 25.23 -28.43 -30.99
N PRO A 378 25.38 -29.70 -31.43
CA PRO A 378 26.61 -30.45 -31.23
C PRO A 378 27.70 -30.11 -32.26
N TYR A 379 27.40 -29.25 -33.24
CA TYR A 379 28.31 -28.88 -34.33
C TYR A 379 29.00 -27.54 -34.03
N PRO A 380 30.27 -27.36 -34.42
CA PRO A 380 30.99 -26.13 -34.17
C PRO A 380 30.41 -24.96 -34.98
N GLU A 381 30.51 -23.76 -34.41
CA GLU A 381 30.08 -22.52 -35.03
C GLU A 381 31.17 -21.91 -35.91
N VAL A 382 30.76 -21.21 -36.96
CA VAL A 382 31.63 -20.38 -37.81
C VAL A 382 31.46 -18.93 -37.39
N ARG A 383 32.54 -18.27 -36.97
CA ARG A 383 32.51 -16.88 -36.53
C ARG A 383 32.95 -15.92 -37.64
N ARG A 384 32.25 -14.80 -37.78
CA ARG A 384 32.59 -13.71 -38.71
C ARG A 384 32.41 -12.38 -38.01
N ASP A 385 33.41 -11.52 -38.16
CA ASP A 385 33.35 -10.15 -37.67
C ASP A 385 33.08 -9.23 -38.87
N PHE A 386 32.25 -8.22 -38.67
CA PHE A 386 31.94 -7.19 -39.67
C PHE A 386 32.11 -5.81 -39.05
N ALA A 387 32.82 -4.91 -39.72
CA ALA A 387 32.91 -3.51 -39.35
C ALA A 387 32.17 -2.63 -40.37
N PHE A 388 31.10 -1.96 -39.94
CA PHE A 388 30.32 -1.07 -40.79
C PHE A 388 30.55 0.40 -40.41
N VAL A 389 30.89 1.22 -41.40
CA VAL A 389 30.91 2.68 -41.27
C VAL A 389 29.54 3.22 -41.63
N VAL A 390 28.91 3.92 -40.69
CA VAL A 390 27.57 4.52 -40.80
C VAL A 390 27.58 5.96 -40.34
N ASP A 391 26.51 6.70 -40.65
CA ASP A 391 26.29 8.04 -40.12
C ASP A 391 26.00 7.97 -38.60
N GLU A 392 26.31 9.04 -37.87
CA GLU A 392 26.30 9.05 -36.40
C GLU A 392 24.91 8.90 -35.77
N ASP A 393 23.86 9.24 -36.51
CA ASP A 393 22.45 9.13 -36.12
C ASP A 393 21.91 7.70 -36.20
N VAL A 394 22.44 6.86 -37.09
CA VAL A 394 22.05 5.45 -37.25
C VAL A 394 22.39 4.67 -35.99
N SER A 395 21.39 4.15 -35.27
CA SER A 395 21.60 3.44 -34.01
C SER A 395 22.20 2.04 -34.18
N ALA A 396 22.96 1.59 -33.18
CA ALA A 396 23.44 0.20 -33.16
C ALA A 396 22.28 -0.81 -33.13
N ALA A 397 21.16 -0.46 -32.50
CA ALA A 397 19.96 -1.31 -32.45
C ALA A 397 19.34 -1.53 -33.85
N GLU A 398 19.26 -0.51 -34.69
CA GLU A 398 18.79 -0.63 -36.07
C GLU A 398 19.69 -1.54 -36.91
N LEU A 399 21.01 -1.42 -36.73
CA LEU A 399 21.97 -2.30 -37.39
C LEU A 399 21.85 -3.74 -36.90
N LEU A 400 21.75 -3.97 -35.58
CA LEU A 400 21.54 -5.30 -35.01
C LEU A 400 20.27 -5.95 -35.56
N ALA A 401 19.17 -5.21 -35.64
CA ALA A 401 17.90 -5.70 -36.18
C ALA A 401 18.04 -6.09 -37.66
N ALA A 402 18.65 -5.24 -38.48
CA ALA A 402 18.86 -5.53 -39.90
C ALA A 402 19.82 -6.71 -40.13
N ILE A 403 20.89 -6.82 -39.33
CA ILE A 403 21.83 -7.95 -39.39
C ILE A 403 21.12 -9.25 -39.00
N ARG A 404 20.34 -9.27 -37.91
CA ARG A 404 19.56 -10.46 -37.50
C ARG A 404 18.60 -10.92 -38.59
N GLU A 405 17.86 -9.98 -39.17
CA GLU A 405 16.91 -10.28 -40.25
C GLU A 405 17.62 -10.88 -41.47
N ALA A 406 18.75 -10.29 -41.90
CA ALA A 406 19.49 -10.74 -43.07
C ALA A 406 20.26 -12.06 -42.84
N ALA A 407 20.72 -12.30 -41.61
CA ALA A 407 21.46 -13.52 -41.25
C ALA A 407 20.55 -14.76 -41.16
N GLY A 408 19.27 -14.57 -40.82
CA GLY A 408 18.28 -15.63 -40.79
C GLY A 408 18.57 -16.72 -39.76
N GLN A 409 18.09 -17.94 -40.03
CA GLN A 409 18.08 -19.06 -39.07
C GLN A 409 19.47 -19.62 -38.73
N LEU A 410 20.51 -19.26 -39.48
CA LEU A 410 21.87 -19.72 -39.19
C LEU A 410 22.55 -18.90 -38.10
N LEU A 411 22.06 -17.68 -37.81
CA LEU A 411 22.62 -16.84 -36.75
C LEU A 411 22.34 -17.45 -35.38
N ARG A 412 23.40 -17.62 -34.58
CA ARG A 412 23.34 -18.10 -33.20
C ARG A 412 23.69 -17.02 -32.20
N GLU A 413 24.70 -16.21 -32.53
CA GLU A 413 25.20 -15.14 -31.70
C GLU A 413 25.38 -13.89 -32.55
N LEU A 414 25.03 -12.73 -31.99
CA LEU A 414 25.32 -11.42 -32.56
C LEU A 414 25.59 -10.43 -31.43
N GLU A 415 26.81 -9.91 -31.38
CA GLU A 415 27.25 -8.91 -30.41
C GLU A 415 27.88 -7.70 -31.11
N VAL A 416 27.71 -6.52 -30.53
CA VAL A 416 28.54 -5.34 -30.85
C VAL A 416 29.72 -5.38 -29.90
N PHE A 417 30.95 -5.35 -30.42
CA PHE A 417 32.15 -5.46 -29.57
C PHE A 417 33.08 -4.24 -29.65
N ASP A 418 32.92 -3.37 -30.66
CA ASP A 418 33.74 -2.16 -30.79
C ASP A 418 32.97 -1.01 -31.47
N GLU A 419 33.27 0.20 -31.03
CA GLU A 419 32.81 1.45 -31.66
C GLU A 419 34.01 2.38 -31.83
N TYR A 420 34.30 2.76 -33.07
CA TYR A 420 35.44 3.61 -33.41
C TYR A 420 34.98 4.89 -34.10
N ARG A 421 35.51 6.04 -33.62
CA ARG A 421 35.28 7.38 -34.16
C ARG A 421 36.62 8.03 -34.53
N ASP A 422 36.79 8.40 -35.79
CA ASP A 422 37.99 9.09 -36.27
C ASP A 422 37.69 9.90 -37.54
N PRO A 423 37.59 11.23 -37.45
CA PRO A 423 37.24 12.08 -38.59
C PRO A 423 38.23 11.96 -39.77
N GLU A 424 39.50 11.66 -39.52
CA GLU A 424 40.53 11.53 -40.56
C GLU A 424 40.42 10.19 -41.29
N THR A 425 40.07 9.12 -40.57
CA THR A 425 40.09 7.76 -41.10
C THR A 425 38.75 7.29 -41.66
N ILE A 426 37.63 7.67 -41.03
CA ILE A 426 36.28 7.21 -41.41
C ILE A 426 35.33 8.33 -41.86
N GLY A 427 35.79 9.59 -41.81
CA GLY A 427 35.03 10.77 -42.22
C GLY A 427 34.30 11.45 -41.06
N GLU A 428 34.13 12.77 -41.16
CA GLU A 428 33.41 13.58 -40.18
C GLU A 428 31.91 13.22 -40.14
N GLY A 429 31.33 13.14 -38.93
CA GLY A 429 29.94 12.74 -38.72
C GLY A 429 29.65 11.24 -38.92
N LYS A 430 30.70 10.41 -39.00
CA LYS A 430 30.59 8.95 -39.15
C LYS A 430 31.17 8.19 -37.96
N ARG A 431 30.68 6.96 -37.81
CA ARG A 431 31.19 6.00 -36.82
C ARG A 431 31.31 4.61 -37.43
N SER A 432 32.29 3.86 -36.96
CA SER A 432 32.51 2.46 -37.34
C SER A 432 32.04 1.57 -36.20
N LEU A 433 31.05 0.71 -36.44
CA LEU A 433 30.56 -0.27 -35.48
C LEU A 433 31.00 -1.67 -35.89
N ALA A 434 31.63 -2.40 -34.98
CA ALA A 434 32.10 -3.75 -35.21
C ALA A 434 31.18 -4.77 -34.52
N PHE A 435 30.78 -5.78 -35.30
CA PHE A 435 29.85 -6.83 -34.91
C PHE A 435 30.55 -8.18 -35.01
N ARG A 436 30.36 -9.04 -34.02
CA ARG A 436 30.76 -10.44 -34.08
C ARG A 436 29.52 -11.30 -34.21
N LEU A 437 29.54 -12.17 -35.21
CA LEU A 437 28.46 -13.11 -35.48
C LEU A 437 28.99 -14.54 -35.36
N ALA A 438 28.19 -15.41 -34.76
CA ALA A 438 28.40 -16.86 -34.82
C ALA A 438 27.28 -17.50 -35.62
N PHE A 439 27.65 -18.30 -36.62
CA PHE A 439 26.73 -19.07 -37.45
C PHE A 439 26.80 -20.55 -37.10
N GLY A 440 25.64 -21.20 -36.92
CA GLY A 440 25.56 -22.60 -36.54
C GLY A 440 24.29 -23.29 -37.04
N SER A 441 24.41 -24.59 -37.30
CA SER A 441 23.29 -25.46 -37.69
C SER A 441 23.12 -26.59 -36.67
N LEU A 442 21.88 -27.05 -36.47
CA LEU A 442 21.58 -28.22 -35.64
C LEU A 442 21.76 -29.54 -36.41
N GLU A 443 21.93 -29.49 -37.73
CA GLU A 443 21.94 -30.68 -38.59
C GLU A 443 23.34 -31.05 -39.11
N ARG A 444 24.24 -30.06 -39.21
CA ARG A 444 25.58 -30.26 -39.79
C ARG A 444 26.58 -29.19 -39.36
N THR A 445 27.85 -29.52 -39.49
CA THR A 445 28.93 -28.52 -39.47
C THR A 445 28.82 -27.60 -40.70
N LEU A 446 28.85 -26.29 -40.46
CA LEU A 446 28.91 -25.28 -41.51
C LEU A 446 30.36 -25.07 -41.96
N THR A 447 30.55 -24.83 -43.25
CA THR A 447 31.83 -24.39 -43.83
C THR A 447 31.80 -22.89 -44.13
N ASP A 448 32.97 -22.31 -44.38
CA ASP A 448 33.07 -20.92 -44.84
C ASP A 448 32.28 -20.66 -46.14
N GLU A 449 32.22 -21.66 -47.03
CA GLU A 449 31.45 -21.57 -48.28
C GLU A 449 29.93 -21.56 -48.02
N ASP A 450 29.46 -22.22 -46.95
CA ASP A 450 28.05 -22.19 -46.55
C ASP A 450 27.65 -20.82 -45.97
N VAL A 451 28.57 -20.13 -45.30
CA VAL A 451 28.32 -18.85 -44.60
C VAL A 451 28.55 -17.63 -45.51
N ALA A 452 29.35 -17.77 -46.57
CA ALA A 452 29.66 -16.68 -47.50
C ALA A 452 28.42 -16.02 -48.14
N PRO A 453 27.39 -16.76 -48.61
CA PRO A 453 26.18 -16.15 -49.16
C PRO A 453 25.39 -15.34 -48.12
N VAL A 454 25.32 -15.83 -46.88
CA VAL A 454 24.63 -15.12 -45.79
C VAL A 454 25.39 -13.86 -45.40
N SER A 455 26.72 -13.95 -45.34
CA SER A 455 27.60 -12.80 -45.08
C SER A 455 27.39 -11.70 -46.14
N ALA A 456 27.33 -12.08 -47.42
CA ALA A 456 27.05 -11.13 -48.50
C ALA A 456 25.66 -10.48 -48.36
N SER A 457 24.63 -11.28 -48.03
CA SER A 457 23.27 -10.78 -47.77
C SER A 457 23.22 -9.75 -46.63
N ILE A 458 23.96 -9.99 -45.54
CA ILE A 458 24.06 -9.04 -44.42
C ILE A 458 24.68 -7.72 -44.89
N VAL A 459 25.80 -7.78 -45.61
CA VAL A 459 26.48 -6.59 -46.13
C VAL A 459 25.57 -5.81 -47.08
N ASP A 460 24.90 -6.49 -48.01
CA ASP A 460 23.98 -5.88 -48.96
C ASP A 460 22.78 -5.22 -48.24
N ALA A 461 22.18 -5.90 -47.26
CA ALA A 461 21.04 -5.37 -46.50
C ALA A 461 21.41 -4.13 -45.68
N VAL A 462 22.53 -4.18 -44.97
CA VAL A 462 23.01 -3.07 -44.14
C VAL A 462 23.43 -1.88 -45.01
N SER A 463 24.10 -2.14 -46.14
CA SER A 463 24.47 -1.09 -47.11
C SER A 463 23.24 -0.44 -47.75
N ALA A 464 22.25 -1.24 -48.16
CA ALA A 464 21.05 -0.75 -48.82
C ALA A 464 20.14 0.06 -47.89
N ARG A 465 20.02 -0.34 -46.62
CA ARG A 465 19.11 0.33 -45.66
C ARG A 465 19.73 1.59 -45.03
N PHE A 466 21.03 1.57 -44.73
CA PHE A 466 21.66 2.63 -43.93
C PHE A 466 22.78 3.37 -44.66
N GLY A 467 23.02 3.09 -45.94
CA GLY A 467 24.17 3.65 -46.66
C GLY A 467 25.51 3.22 -46.06
N ALA A 468 25.52 2.12 -45.30
CA ALA A 468 26.69 1.64 -44.59
C ALA A 468 27.78 1.19 -45.58
N THR A 469 29.05 1.39 -45.20
CA THR A 469 30.19 0.88 -45.97
C THR A 469 30.93 -0.16 -45.14
N LEU A 470 31.10 -1.38 -45.67
CA LEU A 470 31.90 -2.41 -45.03
C LEU A 470 33.38 -2.01 -45.04
N ARG A 471 34.02 -2.01 -43.87
CA ARG A 471 35.43 -1.67 -43.68
C ARG A 471 36.33 -2.89 -43.58
N ALA A 472 35.89 -3.92 -42.85
CA ALA A 472 36.61 -5.16 -42.60
C ALA A 472 35.65 -6.29 -42.28
#